data_AF-F8JM89-F1
#
_entry.id   AF-F8JM89-F1
#
_cell.length_a   1.000
_cell.length_b   1.000
_cell.length_c   1.000
_cell.angle_alpha   90.00
_cell.angle_beta   90.00
_cell.angle_gamma   90.00
#
_symmetry.space_group_name_H-M   'P 1'
#
loop_
_entity.id
_entity.type
_entity.pdbx_description
1 polymer ?
#
loop_
_entity_poly.entity_id
_entity_poly.type
_entity_poly.pdbx_seq_one_letter_code
_entity_poly.pdbx_strand_id
1 'polypeptide(L)' 'MLRLLEPVLSPGALVIADDVDQGEGAPRPYLDHVRDPANGYRNVTFPVGDGMEISCRL' A
#
# COMPACT_ATOMS: atom_id res chain seq x y z
N MET A 1 3.45 5.71 8.44
CA MET A 1 2.14 6.33 8.81
C MET A 1 1.00 5.32 8.79
N LEU A 2 0.87 4.47 7.77
CA LEU A 2 -0.20 3.46 7.66
C LEU A 2 -0.48 2.68 8.96
N ARG A 3 0.55 2.19 9.65
CA ARG A 3 0.44 1.41 10.91
C ARG A 3 -0.35 2.10 12.03
N LEU A 4 -0.42 3.43 12.03
CA LEU A 4 -1.23 4.19 13.01
C LEU A 4 -2.73 4.11 12.71
N LEU A 5 -3.09 3.89 11.45
CA LEU A 5 -4.48 3.81 10.97
C LEU A 5 -4.97 2.36 10.84
N GLU A 6 -4.06 1.38 10.70
CA GLU A 6 -4.40 -0.04 10.56
C GLU A 6 -5.44 -0.56 11.58
N PRO A 7 -5.38 -0.20 12.89
CA PRO A 7 -6.35 -0.69 13.86
C PRO A 7 -7.79 -0.20 13.64
N VAL A 8 -7.98 0.86 12.85
CA VAL A 8 -9.29 1.49 12.61
C VAL A 8 -9.78 1.33 11.17
N LEU A 9 -9.01 0.65 10.31
CA LEU A 9 -9.45 0.32 8.95
C LEU A 9 -10.54 -0.75 9.00
N SER A 10 -11.68 -0.49 8.38
CA SER A 10 -12.70 -1.51 8.18
C SER A 10 -12.22 -2.60 7.22
N PRO A 11 -12.68 -3.85 7.36
CA PRO A 11 -12.49 -4.86 6.33
C PRO A 11 -12.98 -4.35 4.97
N GLY A 12 -12.17 -4.53 3.93
CA GLY A 12 -12.43 -4.02 2.58
C GLY A 12 -12.00 -2.57 2.33
N ALA A 13 -11.46 -1.86 3.33
CA ALA A 13 -10.94 -0.51 3.13
C ALA A 13 -9.82 -0.50 2.08
N LEU A 14 -9.86 0.48 1.18
CA LEU A 14 -8.83 0.70 0.17
C LEU A 14 -7.87 1.80 0.65
N VAL A 15 -6.57 1.47 0.64
CA VAL A 15 -5.46 2.41 0.82
C VAL A 15 -4.84 2.63 -0.55
N ILE A 16 -4.78 3.89 -0.97
CA ILE A 16 -4.18 4.30 -2.24
C ILE A 16 -2.93 5.10 -1.92
N ALA A 17 -1.79 4.67 -2.44
CA ALA A 17 -0.53 5.41 -2.37
C ALA A 17 -0.11 5.83 -3.78
N ASP A 18 0.22 7.11 -3.92
CA ASP A 18 0.75 7.72 -5.13
C ASP A 18 2.29 7.72 -5.11
N ASP A 19 2.91 8.01 -6.25
CA ASP A 19 4.37 8.09 -6.44
C ASP A 19 5.13 6.82 -5.96
N VAL A 20 4.68 5.63 -6.38
CA VAL A 20 5.27 4.37 -5.87
C VAL A 20 6.48 3.89 -6.68
N ASP A 21 6.70 4.39 -7.89
CA ASP A 21 7.81 4.03 -8.77
C ASP A 21 9.06 4.91 -8.54
N GLN A 22 9.43 5.11 -7.27
CA GLN A 22 10.57 5.95 -6.86
C GLN A 22 11.85 5.14 -6.58
N GLY A 23 11.92 3.87 -7.02
CA GLY A 23 13.07 2.98 -6.85
C GLY A 23 13.36 2.60 -5.39
N GLU A 24 14.61 2.76 -4.94
CA GLU A 24 15.05 2.55 -3.54
C GLU A 24 14.63 3.70 -2.60
N GLY A 25 13.73 4.58 -3.06
CA GLY A 25 13.29 5.77 -2.33
C GLY A 25 12.35 5.51 -1.15
N ALA A 26 11.76 6.60 -0.66
CA ALA A 26 10.88 6.62 0.49
C ALA A 26 9.68 5.63 0.49
N PRO A 27 9.04 5.24 -0.64
CA PRO A 27 7.89 4.35 -0.57
C PRO A 27 8.26 2.90 -0.28
N ARG A 28 9.53 2.50 -0.41
CA ARG A 28 9.91 1.08 -0.33
C ARG A 28 9.50 0.37 0.97
N PRO A 29 9.74 0.92 2.18
CA PRO A 29 9.25 0.29 3.41
C PRO A 29 7.73 0.19 3.50
N TYR A 30 7.00 1.13 2.88
CA TYR A 30 5.55 1.04 2.78
C TYR A 30 5.12 -0.07 1.82
N LEU A 31 5.75 -0.13 0.64
CA LEU A 31 5.46 -1.14 -0.37
C LEU A 31 5.76 -2.55 0.13
N ASP A 32 6.91 -2.75 0.78
CA ASP A 32 7.27 -4.03 1.38
C ASP A 32 6.22 -4.47 2.42
N HIS A 33 5.72 -3.52 3.21
CA HIS A 33 4.68 -3.79 4.21
C HIS A 33 3.34 -4.18 3.57
N VAL A 34 2.82 -3.42 2.60
CA VAL A 34 1.51 -3.74 1.98
C VAL A 34 1.57 -4.89 0.98
N ARG A 35 2.76 -5.21 0.44
CA ARG A 35 2.98 -6.33 -0.49
C ARG A 35 3.22 -7.67 0.18
N ASP A 36 3.59 -7.68 1.46
CA ASP A 36 3.60 -8.89 2.27
C ASP A 36 2.16 -9.30 2.65
N PRO A 37 1.64 -10.42 2.12
CA PRO A 37 0.28 -10.87 2.43
C PRO A 37 0.08 -11.19 3.93
N ALA A 38 1.15 -11.44 4.69
CA ALA A 38 1.07 -11.63 6.14
C ALA A 38 0.55 -10.38 6.88
N ASN A 39 0.67 -9.20 6.26
CA ASN A 39 0.15 -7.95 6.81
C ASN A 39 -1.35 -7.73 6.52
N GLY A 40 -2.04 -8.68 5.88
CA GLY A 40 -3.49 -8.65 5.70
C GLY A 40 -3.95 -7.72 4.58
N TYR A 41 -3.15 -7.60 3.52
CA TYR A 41 -3.49 -6.79 2.35
C TYR A 41 -3.53 -7.62 1.07
N ARG A 42 -4.42 -7.22 0.17
CA ARG A 42 -4.40 -7.62 -1.23
C ARG A 42 -4.18 -6.38 -2.08
N ASN A 43 -3.19 -6.42 -2.96
CA ASN A 43 -2.69 -5.24 -3.66
C ASN A 43 -2.70 -5.41 -5.18
N VAL A 44 -2.68 -4.27 -5.86
CA VAL A 44 -2.36 -4.16 -7.28
C VAL A 44 -1.59 -2.86 -7.49
N THR A 45 -0.50 -2.93 -8.26
CA THR A 45 0.16 -1.75 -8.78
C THR A 45 -0.54 -1.33 -10.07
N PHE A 46 -1.02 -0.09 -10.11
CA PHE A 46 -1.69 0.47 -11.27
C PHE A 46 -0.71 1.40 -12.02
N PRO A 47 -0.39 1.09 -13.29
CA PRO A 47 0.64 1.80 -14.05
C PRO A 47 0.10 3.11 -14.61
N VAL A 48 0.05 4.15 -13.77
CA VAL A 48 -0.34 5.51 -14.16
C VAL A 48 0.62 6.51 -13.52
N GLY A 49 1.05 7.53 -14.29
CA GLY A 49 2.01 8.52 -13.81
C GLY A 49 3.28 7.86 -13.25
N ASP A 50 3.65 8.24 -12.04
CA ASP A 50 4.78 7.69 -11.28
C ASP A 50 4.37 6.46 -10.43
N GLY A 51 3.31 5.77 -10.87
CA GLY A 51 2.77 4.57 -10.27
C GLY A 51 1.82 4.86 -9.11
N MET A 52 0.74 4.08 -9.03
CA MET A 52 -0.12 4.01 -7.84
C MET A 52 -0.18 2.59 -7.29
N GLU A 53 -0.13 2.43 -5.97
CA GLU A 53 -0.42 1.16 -5.30
C GLU A 53 -1.82 1.22 -4.67
N ILE A 54 -2.68 0.28 -5.05
CA ILE A 54 -4.03 0.13 -4.47
C ILE A 54 -4.03 -1.12 -3.61
N SER A 55 -4.22 -0.95 -2.30
CA SER A 55 -4.17 -2.03 -1.30
C SER A 55 -5.51 -2.16 -0.55
N CYS A 56 -6.13 -3.33 -0.62
CA CYS A 56 -7.36 -3.67 0.10
C CYS A 56 -7.03 -4.37 1.43
N ARG A 57 -7.56 -3.85 2.53
CA ARG A 57 -7.47 -4.48 3.86
C ARG A 57 -8.40 -5.71 3.91
N LEU A 58 -7.85 -6.88 4.20
CA LEU A 58 -8.61 -8.13 4.35
C LEU A 58 -9.08 -8.34 5.80
#